data_AF-A0A2N3WEP2-F1
#
_entry.id   AF-A0A2N3WEP2-F1
#
_cell.length_a   1.000
_cell.length_b   1.000
_cell.length_c   1.000
_cell.angle_alpha   90.00
_cell.angle_beta   90.00
_cell.angle_gamma   90.00
#
_symmetry.space_group_name_H-M   'P 1'
#
loop_
_entity.id
_entity.type
_entity.pdbx_description
1 polymer ?
#
loop_
_entity_poly.entity_id
_entity_poly.type
_entity_poly.pdbx_seq_one_letter_code
_entity_poly.pdbx_strand_id
1 'polypeptide(L)'
;MAPPIVRGTAAWRYFGDFRDLLLAGQVLVLQVAHPVVAAGVRDHSDYSDDPWTRLMRTGASLSIYVYGGTKGAQAEAERLRKLHRSFTGNANGRRYSALDPGAYAWVHATLVMAPVDAQRFFGRPMSASELDEYYAQMCGIGRILGVRERDLPPTWPEFERYYREMIAGFGPNETISTLFETIDTVRKPFSRMSDHWWSKLQKGHSRAQMFLIRATLPPELRDRLSLQWTDEDARKFARFCRATRMLGTVLPPSVRTVHMRAIGKLNVWLRAHPWAYRFFVRS
;
A
#
# COMPACT_ATOMS: atom_id res chain seq x y z
N MET A 1 -24.50 9.84 0.14
CA MET A 1 -23.24 10.61 0.15
C MET A 1 -22.32 9.97 1.17
N ALA A 2 -21.03 9.72 0.86
CA ALA A 2 -20.12 9.10 1.83
C ALA A 2 -19.92 10.00 3.06
N PRO A 3 -19.79 9.42 4.27
CA PRO A 3 -19.51 10.20 5.47
C PRO A 3 -18.18 10.95 5.33
N PRO A 4 -18.06 12.16 5.90
CA PRO A 4 -16.85 12.96 5.78
C PRO A 4 -15.69 12.31 6.54
N ILE A 5 -14.46 12.43 6.02
CA ILE A 5 -13.25 12.02 6.74
C ILE A 5 -12.78 13.19 7.60
N VAL A 6 -13.07 13.11 8.90
CA VAL A 6 -12.67 14.11 9.89
C VAL A 6 -12.07 13.45 11.13
N ARG A 7 -11.43 14.24 11.98
CA ARG A 7 -10.83 13.76 13.22
C ARG A 7 -11.85 12.96 14.04
N GLY A 8 -11.49 11.72 14.36
CA GLY A 8 -12.30 10.81 15.18
C GLY A 8 -13.02 9.73 14.38
N THR A 9 -13.32 9.96 13.10
CA THR A 9 -13.94 8.96 12.21
C THR A 9 -12.98 7.81 11.88
N ALA A 10 -13.52 6.66 11.46
CA ALA A 10 -12.75 5.44 11.27
C ALA A 10 -11.55 5.58 10.31
N ALA A 11 -11.71 6.11 9.09
CA ALA A 11 -10.60 6.30 8.16
C ALA A 11 -9.53 7.24 8.71
N TRP A 12 -9.91 8.32 9.40
CA TRP A 12 -8.94 9.22 10.03
C TRP A 12 -8.13 8.54 11.16
N ARG A 13 -8.74 7.56 11.83
CA ARG A 13 -8.15 6.87 12.97
C ARG A 13 -7.21 5.75 12.55
N TYR A 14 -7.63 4.97 11.54
CA TYR A 14 -6.95 3.73 11.17
C TYR A 14 -6.02 3.89 9.98
N PHE A 15 -6.34 4.75 9.02
CA PHE A 15 -5.53 4.90 7.82
C PHE A 15 -4.23 5.65 8.12
N GLY A 16 -3.10 5.07 7.76
CA GLY A 16 -1.79 5.66 8.02
C GLY A 16 -1.31 5.44 9.44
N ASP A 17 -1.80 4.37 10.09
CA ASP A 17 -1.15 3.81 11.26
C ASP A 17 0.21 3.25 10.84
N PHE A 18 1.27 3.44 11.63
CA PHE A 18 2.62 3.00 11.25
C PHE A 18 2.69 1.49 11.00
N ARG A 19 1.76 0.71 11.56
CA ARG A 19 1.65 -0.74 11.35
C ARG A 19 1.22 -1.07 9.92
N ASP A 20 0.58 -0.15 9.20
CA ASP A 20 0.24 -0.32 7.78
C ASP A 20 1.51 -0.50 6.93
N LEU A 21 2.64 0.10 7.34
CA LEU A 21 3.93 -0.05 6.66
C LEU A 21 4.45 -1.49 6.71
N LEU A 22 4.08 -2.28 7.73
CA LEU A 22 4.43 -3.70 7.81
C LEU A 22 3.75 -4.52 6.70
N LEU A 23 2.67 -4.00 6.12
CA LEU A 23 1.92 -4.63 5.03
C LEU A 23 2.28 -4.09 3.65
N ALA A 24 3.24 -3.17 3.53
CA ALA A 24 3.61 -2.57 2.25
C ALA A 24 4.00 -3.63 1.20
N GLY A 25 4.74 -4.67 1.61
CA GLY A 25 5.09 -5.79 0.72
C GLY A 25 3.87 -6.59 0.26
N GLN A 26 2.94 -6.90 1.16
CA GLN A 26 1.68 -7.59 0.83
C GLN A 26 0.86 -6.79 -0.18
N VAL A 27 0.69 -5.48 0.06
CA VAL A 27 -0.05 -4.59 -0.84
C VAL A 27 0.58 -4.58 -2.23
N LEU A 28 1.91 -4.45 -2.33
CA LEU A 28 2.60 -4.46 -3.61
C LEU A 28 2.39 -5.78 -4.37
N VAL A 29 2.57 -6.92 -3.69
CA VAL A 29 2.35 -8.25 -4.30
C VAL A 29 0.91 -8.37 -4.80
N LEU A 30 -0.08 -8.00 -3.98
CA LEU A 30 -1.49 -8.09 -4.37
C LEU A 30 -1.82 -7.16 -5.54
N GLN A 31 -1.25 -5.95 -5.58
CA GLN A 31 -1.43 -5.03 -6.71
C GLN A 31 -0.90 -5.62 -8.01
N VAL A 32 0.36 -6.07 -8.03
CA VAL A 32 0.98 -6.65 -9.23
C VAL A 32 0.51 -8.07 -9.54
N ALA A 33 -0.31 -8.68 -8.68
CA ALA A 33 -1.02 -9.90 -9.04
C ALA A 33 -2.03 -9.67 -10.18
N HIS A 34 -2.52 -8.44 -10.35
CA HIS A 34 -3.37 -8.07 -11.47
C HIS A 34 -2.55 -7.84 -12.75
N PRO A 35 -2.83 -8.51 -13.88
CA PRO A 35 -1.98 -8.48 -15.08
C PRO A 35 -1.73 -7.08 -15.66
N VAL A 36 -2.75 -6.22 -15.68
CA VAL A 36 -2.61 -4.83 -16.15
C VAL A 36 -1.71 -4.00 -15.23
N VAL A 37 -1.78 -4.25 -13.91
CA VAL A 37 -0.95 -3.54 -12.94
C VAL A 37 0.48 -4.03 -13.03
N ALA A 38 0.70 -5.35 -13.16
CA ALA A 38 2.02 -5.94 -13.43
C ALA A 38 2.67 -5.30 -14.67
N ALA A 39 1.94 -5.24 -15.79
CA ALA A 39 2.44 -4.64 -17.02
C ALA A 39 2.78 -3.16 -16.85
N GLY A 40 1.89 -2.37 -16.23
CA GLY A 40 2.13 -0.95 -15.97
C GLY A 40 3.32 -0.70 -15.04
N VAL A 41 3.51 -1.54 -14.01
CA VAL A 41 4.65 -1.44 -13.10
C VAL A 41 5.94 -1.80 -13.82
N ARG A 42 5.97 -2.90 -14.58
CA ARG A 42 7.15 -3.30 -15.35
C ARG A 42 7.59 -2.22 -16.34
N ASP A 43 6.65 -1.61 -17.04
CA ASP A 43 6.97 -0.70 -18.15
C ASP A 43 7.20 0.76 -17.69
N HIS A 44 6.62 1.20 -16.57
CA HIS A 44 6.59 2.62 -16.18
C HIS A 44 7.05 2.91 -14.73
N SER A 45 7.46 1.91 -13.95
CA SER A 45 7.81 2.12 -12.54
C SER A 45 9.31 1.98 -12.26
N ASP A 46 9.91 3.06 -11.77
CA ASP A 46 11.30 3.08 -11.26
C ASP A 46 11.43 2.40 -9.87
N TYR A 47 10.62 1.39 -9.54
CA TYR A 47 10.62 0.81 -8.19
C TYR A 47 11.92 0.09 -7.86
N SER A 48 12.51 -0.60 -8.83
CA SER A 48 13.77 -1.30 -8.64
C SER A 48 14.96 -0.33 -8.51
N ASP A 49 14.87 0.83 -9.16
CA ASP A 49 15.96 1.82 -9.19
C ASP A 49 15.90 2.85 -8.06
N ASP A 50 14.69 3.30 -7.69
CA ASP A 50 14.42 4.30 -6.66
C ASP A 50 13.17 3.95 -5.81
N PRO A 51 13.23 2.85 -5.04
CA PRO A 51 12.10 2.36 -4.23
C PRO A 51 11.70 3.36 -3.13
N TRP A 52 12.67 4.09 -2.58
CA TRP A 52 12.45 5.04 -1.48
C TRP A 52 11.66 6.27 -1.93
N THR A 53 12.04 6.88 -3.05
CA THR A 53 11.28 8.00 -3.60
C THR A 53 9.89 7.56 -4.04
N ARG A 54 9.75 6.37 -4.63
CA ARG A 54 8.44 5.82 -5.00
C ARG A 54 7.56 5.64 -3.76
N LEU A 55 8.08 5.04 -2.69
CA LEU A 55 7.35 4.86 -1.43
C LEU A 55 6.90 6.20 -0.84
N MET A 56 7.79 7.21 -0.82
CA MET A 56 7.45 8.54 -0.32
C MET A 56 6.36 9.23 -1.14
N ARG A 57 6.40 9.11 -2.49
CA ARG A 57 5.35 9.65 -3.37
C ARG A 57 4.00 9.02 -3.09
N THR A 58 3.96 7.69 -2.98
CA THR A 58 2.74 6.95 -2.66
C THR A 58 2.20 7.35 -1.29
N GLY A 59 3.04 7.32 -0.24
CA GLY A 59 2.65 7.71 1.11
C GLY A 59 2.10 9.14 1.17
N ALA A 60 2.68 10.06 0.40
CA ALA A 60 2.19 11.43 0.31
C ALA A 60 0.83 11.55 -0.39
N SER A 61 0.60 10.85 -1.49
CA SER A 61 -0.72 10.81 -2.14
C SER A 61 -1.78 10.25 -1.20
N LEU A 62 -1.49 9.11 -0.56
CA LEU A 62 -2.38 8.47 0.41
C LEU A 62 -2.70 9.38 1.60
N SER A 63 -1.69 10.09 2.11
CA SER A 63 -1.88 11.10 3.15
C SER A 63 -2.82 12.22 2.71
N ILE A 64 -2.66 12.75 1.49
CA ILE A 64 -3.52 13.83 0.99
C ILE A 64 -4.98 13.37 0.84
N TYR A 65 -5.22 12.12 0.41
CA TYR A 65 -6.59 11.61 0.29
C TYR A 65 -7.35 11.57 1.62
N VAL A 66 -6.67 11.21 2.71
CA VAL A 66 -7.32 11.06 4.02
C VAL A 66 -7.24 12.34 4.86
N TYR A 67 -6.13 13.06 4.80
CA TYR A 67 -5.83 14.18 5.70
C TYR A 67 -5.85 15.55 5.01
N GLY A 68 -5.89 15.61 3.67
CA GLY A 68 -5.90 16.85 2.90
C GLY A 68 -7.27 17.49 2.71
N GLY A 69 -8.33 16.88 3.26
CA GLY A 69 -9.72 17.29 3.03
C GLY A 69 -10.18 17.10 1.57
N THR A 70 -11.44 17.41 1.29
CA THR A 70 -12.06 17.12 -0.02
C THR A 70 -11.33 17.81 -1.18
N LYS A 71 -10.96 19.08 -1.03
CA LYS A 71 -10.23 19.83 -2.07
C LYS A 71 -8.85 19.24 -2.35
N GLY A 72 -8.11 18.87 -1.30
CA GLY A 72 -6.80 18.23 -1.45
C GLY A 72 -6.91 16.87 -2.14
N ALA A 73 -7.87 16.05 -1.73
CA ALA A 73 -8.15 14.75 -2.34
C ALA A 73 -8.51 14.89 -3.83
N GLN A 74 -9.35 15.88 -4.21
CA GLN A 74 -9.72 16.15 -5.61
C GLN A 74 -8.51 16.57 -6.45
N ALA A 75 -7.69 17.51 -5.95
CA ALA A 75 -6.50 17.97 -6.66
C ALA A 75 -5.47 16.84 -6.88
N GLU A 76 -5.24 16.02 -5.85
CA GLU A 76 -4.32 14.89 -5.95
C GLU A 76 -4.87 13.78 -6.86
N ALA A 77 -6.19 13.52 -6.87
CA ALA A 77 -6.82 12.61 -7.81
C ALA A 77 -6.70 13.09 -9.26
N GLU A 78 -6.90 14.37 -9.54
CA GLU A 78 -6.69 14.93 -10.87
C GLU A 78 -5.24 14.77 -11.33
N ARG A 79 -4.29 15.11 -10.45
CA ARG A 79 -2.85 14.95 -10.72
C ARG A 79 -2.49 13.50 -11.01
N LEU A 80 -2.94 12.56 -10.17
CA LEU A 80 -2.65 11.14 -10.30
C LEU A 80 -3.24 10.58 -11.59
N ARG A 81 -4.50 10.91 -11.91
CA ARG A 81 -5.12 10.51 -13.18
C ARG A 81 -4.38 11.09 -14.39
N LYS A 82 -3.95 12.36 -14.34
CA LYS A 82 -3.18 12.97 -15.43
C LYS A 82 -1.86 12.23 -15.66
N LEU A 83 -1.18 11.80 -14.60
CA LEU A 83 0.01 10.97 -14.69
C LEU A 83 -0.30 9.58 -15.27
N HIS A 84 -1.32 8.89 -14.76
CA HIS A 84 -1.68 7.55 -15.22
C HIS A 84 -2.23 7.51 -16.66
N ARG A 85 -2.68 8.63 -17.23
CA ARG A 85 -3.09 8.70 -18.64
C ARG A 85 -1.97 8.35 -19.61
N SER A 86 -0.71 8.66 -19.28
CA SER A 86 0.44 8.30 -20.13
C SER A 86 0.93 6.88 -19.92
N PHE A 87 0.48 6.20 -18.87
CA PHE A 87 0.89 4.83 -18.55
C PHE A 87 0.04 3.83 -19.32
N THR A 88 0.35 3.74 -20.61
CA THR A 88 -0.26 2.81 -21.55
C THR A 88 0.83 1.95 -22.18
N GLY A 89 0.47 0.76 -22.64
CA GLY A 89 1.43 -0.11 -23.31
C GLY A 89 0.76 -1.31 -23.94
N ASN A 90 1.57 -2.31 -24.28
CA ASN A 90 1.12 -3.56 -24.86
C ASN A 90 1.80 -4.71 -24.11
N ALA A 91 1.02 -5.68 -23.63
CA ALA A 91 1.53 -6.85 -22.93
C ALA A 91 0.83 -8.09 -23.48
N ASN A 92 1.62 -9.07 -23.93
CA ASN A 92 1.11 -10.32 -24.54
C ASN A 92 0.10 -10.08 -25.67
N GLY A 93 0.39 -9.11 -26.55
CA GLY A 93 -0.46 -8.74 -27.68
C GLY A 93 -1.73 -7.97 -27.32
N ARG A 94 -1.93 -7.62 -26.03
CA ARG A 94 -3.08 -6.84 -25.55
C ARG A 94 -2.63 -5.45 -25.10
N ARG A 95 -3.28 -4.42 -25.65
CA ARG A 95 -3.14 -3.04 -25.16
C ARG A 95 -3.65 -2.94 -23.72
N TYR A 96 -2.94 -2.20 -22.89
CA TYR A 96 -3.35 -1.90 -21.52
C TYR A 96 -3.25 -0.39 -21.25
N SER A 97 -3.98 0.03 -20.22
CA SER A 97 -3.91 1.38 -19.65
C SER A 97 -3.91 1.26 -18.12
N ALA A 98 -3.11 2.08 -17.44
CA ALA A 98 -3.15 2.18 -15.97
C ALA A 98 -4.49 2.73 -15.44
N LEU A 99 -5.32 3.30 -16.33
CA LEU A 99 -6.70 3.71 -16.04
C LEU A 99 -7.73 2.67 -16.50
N ASP A 100 -7.30 1.43 -16.75
CA ASP A 100 -8.23 0.31 -16.87
C ASP A 100 -9.12 0.24 -15.61
N PRO A 101 -10.46 0.22 -15.74
CA PRO A 101 -11.36 0.32 -14.60
C PRO A 101 -11.17 -0.80 -13.57
N GLY A 102 -10.95 -2.03 -14.02
CA GLY A 102 -10.74 -3.19 -13.14
C GLY A 102 -9.41 -3.10 -12.40
N ALA A 103 -8.33 -2.78 -13.11
CA ALA A 103 -7.01 -2.60 -12.52
C ALA A 103 -6.99 -1.44 -11.50
N TYR A 104 -7.61 -0.32 -11.86
CA TYR A 104 -7.64 0.88 -11.03
C TYR A 104 -8.49 0.68 -9.76
N ALA A 105 -9.63 -0.01 -9.87
CA ALA A 105 -10.44 -0.42 -8.73
C ALA A 105 -9.69 -1.40 -7.82
N TRP A 106 -8.97 -2.36 -8.40
CA TRP A 106 -8.19 -3.34 -7.62
C TRP A 106 -7.06 -2.68 -6.81
N VAL A 107 -6.32 -1.75 -7.41
CA VAL A 107 -5.30 -0.97 -6.69
C VAL A 107 -5.92 -0.25 -5.50
N HIS A 108 -7.07 0.41 -5.68
CA HIS A 108 -7.80 1.02 -4.57
C HIS A 108 -8.23 -0.01 -3.52
N ALA A 109 -8.79 -1.14 -3.93
CA ALA A 109 -9.24 -2.21 -3.02
C ALA A 109 -8.12 -2.74 -2.11
N THR A 110 -6.91 -2.95 -2.64
CA THR A 110 -5.75 -3.37 -1.82
C THR A 110 -5.38 -2.32 -0.76
N LEU A 111 -5.52 -1.04 -1.08
CA LEU A 111 -5.27 0.06 -0.14
C LEU A 111 -6.39 0.19 0.91
N VAL A 112 -7.63 -0.14 0.55
CA VAL A 112 -8.75 -0.22 1.49
C VAL A 112 -8.54 -1.36 2.49
N MET A 113 -8.11 -2.53 2.03
CA MET A 113 -7.91 -3.69 2.89
C MET A 113 -6.72 -3.54 3.85
N ALA A 114 -5.66 -2.82 3.44
CA ALA A 114 -4.41 -2.78 4.21
C ALA A 114 -4.58 -2.29 5.68
N PRO A 115 -5.25 -1.16 5.99
CA PRO A 115 -5.49 -0.79 7.39
C PRO A 115 -6.37 -1.78 8.16
N VAL A 116 -7.28 -2.49 7.47
CA VAL A 116 -8.13 -3.52 8.08
C VAL A 116 -7.29 -4.72 8.48
N ASP A 117 -6.45 -5.22 7.57
CA ASP A 117 -5.50 -6.30 7.86
C ASP A 117 -4.50 -5.88 8.94
N ALA A 118 -4.01 -4.64 8.92
CA ALA A 118 -3.09 -4.14 9.94
C ALA A 118 -3.74 -4.15 11.34
N GLN A 119 -5.02 -3.79 11.45
CA GLN A 119 -5.76 -3.93 12.71
C GLN A 119 -6.01 -5.40 13.08
N ARG A 120 -6.30 -6.28 12.13
CA ARG A 120 -6.48 -7.72 12.36
C ARG A 120 -5.20 -8.38 12.87
N PHE A 121 -4.04 -8.09 12.27
CA PHE A 121 -2.77 -8.68 12.66
C PHE A 121 -2.18 -7.98 13.89
N PHE A 122 -2.07 -6.66 13.85
CA PHE A 122 -1.21 -5.90 14.75
C PHE A 122 -1.97 -4.99 15.73
N GLY A 123 -3.30 -4.99 15.68
CA GLY A 123 -4.14 -4.13 16.51
C GLY A 123 -5.35 -4.81 17.12
N ARG A 124 -6.39 -4.00 17.33
CA ARG A 124 -7.73 -4.46 17.69
C ARG A 124 -8.53 -4.50 16.39
N PRO A 125 -9.12 -5.64 16.00
CA PRO A 125 -10.05 -5.69 14.88
C PRO A 125 -11.12 -4.60 15.02
N MET A 126 -11.39 -3.90 13.92
CA MET A 126 -12.46 -2.90 13.86
C MET A 126 -13.81 -3.58 14.15
N SER A 127 -14.71 -2.90 14.88
CA SER A 127 -16.09 -3.39 15.01
C SER A 127 -16.81 -3.33 13.66
N ALA A 128 -17.96 -4.01 13.55
CA ALA A 128 -18.80 -3.93 12.35
C ALA A 128 -19.14 -2.47 11.98
N SER A 129 -19.54 -1.66 12.96
CA SER A 129 -19.84 -0.24 12.76
C SER A 129 -18.63 0.59 12.31
N GLU A 130 -17.44 0.29 12.85
CA GLU A 130 -16.20 0.96 12.43
C GLU A 130 -15.80 0.56 11.00
N LEU A 131 -16.01 -0.70 10.62
CA LEU A 131 -15.77 -1.19 9.25
C LEU A 131 -16.74 -0.55 8.25
N ASP A 132 -18.02 -0.49 8.58
CA ASP A 132 -19.03 0.14 7.72
C ASP A 132 -18.75 1.63 7.51
N GLU A 133 -18.41 2.36 8.58
CA GLU A 133 -18.00 3.77 8.48
C GLU A 133 -16.73 3.90 7.63
N TYR A 134 -15.68 3.14 7.96
CA TYR A 134 -14.40 3.15 7.25
C TYR A 134 -14.59 2.88 5.76
N TYR A 135 -15.33 1.82 5.43
CA TYR A 135 -15.52 1.39 4.06
C TYR A 135 -16.33 2.42 3.26
N ALA A 136 -17.39 2.98 3.84
CA ALA A 136 -18.15 4.05 3.19
C ALA A 136 -17.29 5.29 2.89
N GLN A 137 -16.38 5.66 3.80
CA GLN A 137 -15.41 6.74 3.59
C GLN A 137 -14.45 6.41 2.43
N MET A 138 -13.94 5.17 2.41
CA MET A 138 -13.03 4.71 1.36
C MET A 138 -13.70 4.58 -0.02
N CYS A 139 -14.99 4.23 -0.09
CA CYS A 139 -15.79 4.34 -1.31
C CYS A 139 -15.91 5.80 -1.78
N GLY A 140 -16.01 6.75 -0.83
CA GLY A 140 -15.92 8.18 -1.11
C GLY A 140 -14.61 8.59 -1.78
N ILE A 141 -13.48 8.10 -1.26
CA ILE A 141 -12.16 8.32 -1.88
C ILE A 141 -12.07 7.66 -3.26
N GLY A 142 -12.58 6.43 -3.41
CA GLY A 142 -12.63 5.74 -4.69
C GLY A 142 -13.34 6.56 -5.77
N ARG A 143 -14.50 7.15 -5.44
CA ARG A 143 -15.24 8.05 -6.36
C ARG A 143 -14.43 9.29 -6.74
N ILE A 144 -13.72 9.90 -5.78
CA ILE A 144 -12.83 11.06 -6.06
C ILE A 144 -11.69 10.65 -7.00
N LEU A 145 -11.09 9.48 -6.77
CA LEU A 145 -10.05 8.90 -7.61
C LEU A 145 -10.54 8.59 -9.04
N GLY A 146 -11.84 8.37 -9.23
CA GLY A 146 -12.46 7.98 -10.50
C GLY A 146 -12.75 6.49 -10.62
N VAL A 147 -12.70 5.73 -9.52
CA VAL A 147 -13.25 4.36 -9.46
C VAL A 147 -14.77 4.45 -9.64
N ARG A 148 -15.32 3.69 -10.58
CA ARG A 148 -16.75 3.70 -10.85
C ARG A 148 -17.48 2.95 -9.74
N GLU A 149 -18.69 3.37 -9.42
CA GLU A 149 -19.49 2.74 -8.36
C GLU A 149 -19.76 1.25 -8.63
N ARG A 150 -19.88 0.84 -9.90
CA ARG A 150 -20.03 -0.57 -10.27
C ARG A 150 -18.76 -1.40 -10.13
N ASP A 151 -17.59 -0.77 -10.07
CA ASP A 151 -16.29 -1.45 -10.02
C ASP A 151 -15.81 -1.66 -8.57
N LEU A 152 -16.55 -1.13 -7.57
CA LEU A 152 -16.27 -1.31 -6.14
C LEU A 152 -17.59 -1.60 -5.39
N PRO A 153 -17.75 -2.75 -4.73
CA PRO A 153 -19.02 -3.10 -4.09
C PRO A 153 -19.49 -2.07 -3.04
N PRO A 154 -20.80 -1.84 -2.89
CA PRO A 154 -21.32 -0.79 -2.00
C PRO A 154 -21.16 -1.10 -0.50
N THR A 155 -21.05 -2.38 -0.11
CA THR A 155 -21.01 -2.80 1.30
C THR A 155 -19.74 -3.58 1.64
N TRP A 156 -19.36 -3.58 2.92
CA TRP A 156 -18.17 -4.30 3.38
C TRP A 156 -18.25 -5.82 3.14
N PRO A 157 -19.36 -6.53 3.44
CA PRO A 157 -19.45 -7.97 3.15
C PRO A 157 -19.31 -8.29 1.65
N GLU A 158 -19.89 -7.45 0.78
CA GLU A 158 -19.75 -7.62 -0.67
C GLU A 158 -18.33 -7.32 -1.15
N PHE A 159 -17.67 -6.34 -0.53
CA PHE A 159 -16.25 -6.05 -0.76
C PHE A 159 -15.36 -7.23 -0.38
N GLU A 160 -15.57 -7.85 0.78
CA GLU A 160 -14.80 -9.03 1.18
C GLU A 160 -14.97 -10.20 0.21
N ARG A 161 -16.18 -10.39 -0.32
CA ARG A 161 -16.44 -11.39 -1.37
C ARG A 161 -15.69 -11.05 -2.65
N TYR A 162 -15.87 -9.83 -3.18
CA TYR A 162 -15.14 -9.33 -4.35
C TYR A 162 -13.63 -9.49 -4.20
N TYR A 163 -13.08 -9.11 -3.04
CA TYR A 163 -11.65 -9.17 -2.78
C TYR A 163 -11.13 -10.60 -2.81
N ARG A 164 -11.87 -11.54 -2.22
CA ARG A 164 -11.55 -12.98 -2.24
C ARG A 164 -11.64 -13.56 -3.65
N GLU A 165 -12.66 -13.19 -4.42
CA GLU A 165 -12.85 -13.63 -5.82
C GLU A 165 -11.70 -13.14 -6.72
N MET A 166 -11.30 -11.87 -6.58
CA MET A 166 -10.14 -11.32 -7.28
C MET A 166 -8.87 -12.09 -6.93
N ILE A 167 -8.61 -12.32 -5.63
CA ILE A 167 -7.47 -13.12 -5.18
C ILE A 167 -7.52 -14.53 -5.77
N ALA A 168 -8.68 -15.18 -5.77
CA ALA A 168 -8.86 -16.51 -6.34
C ALA A 168 -8.54 -16.57 -7.84
N GLY A 169 -8.59 -15.45 -8.57
CA GLY A 169 -8.18 -15.36 -9.98
C GLY A 169 -6.67 -15.17 -10.22
N PHE A 170 -5.87 -14.89 -9.18
CA PHE A 170 -4.45 -14.54 -9.35
C PHE A 170 -3.49 -15.72 -9.25
N GLY A 171 -2.31 -15.57 -9.86
CA GLY A 171 -1.26 -16.59 -9.83
C GLY A 171 0.14 -15.97 -9.93
N PRO A 172 1.18 -16.81 -10.03
CA PRO A 172 2.53 -16.34 -10.24
C PRO A 172 2.66 -15.55 -11.55
N ASN A 173 3.47 -14.50 -11.52
CA ASN A 173 3.85 -13.73 -12.69
C ASN A 173 5.27 -13.15 -12.52
N GLU A 174 5.88 -12.77 -13.63
CA GLU A 174 7.26 -12.25 -13.67
C GLU A 174 7.46 -11.02 -12.78
N THR A 175 6.51 -10.10 -12.74
CA THR A 175 6.61 -8.88 -11.91
C THR A 175 6.62 -9.18 -10.41
N ILE A 176 5.91 -10.22 -9.96
CA ILE A 176 6.00 -10.71 -8.57
C ILE A 176 7.41 -11.26 -8.28
N SER A 177 7.99 -12.03 -9.20
CA SER A 177 9.35 -12.55 -9.06
C SER A 177 10.38 -11.42 -8.98
N THR A 178 10.29 -10.44 -9.89
CA THR A 178 11.14 -9.24 -9.87
C THR A 178 10.97 -8.45 -8.57
N LEU A 179 9.75 -8.36 -8.02
CA LEU A 179 9.50 -7.71 -6.74
C LEU A 179 10.23 -8.43 -5.59
N PHE A 180 10.22 -9.77 -5.57
CA PHE A 180 10.95 -10.55 -4.57
C PHE A 180 12.48 -10.39 -4.70
N GLU A 181 13.01 -10.40 -5.92
CA GLU A 181 14.43 -10.15 -6.18
C GLU A 181 14.85 -8.72 -5.81
N THR A 182 13.97 -7.74 -6.06
CA THR A 182 14.21 -6.33 -5.72
C THR A 182 14.35 -6.15 -4.21
N ILE A 183 13.60 -6.89 -3.39
CA ILE A 183 13.70 -6.83 -1.92
C ILE A 183 15.12 -7.20 -1.46
N ASP A 184 15.80 -8.12 -2.14
CA ASP A 184 17.17 -8.51 -1.81
C ASP A 184 18.23 -7.54 -2.35
N THR A 185 17.87 -6.63 -3.26
CA THR A 185 18.80 -5.78 -4.02
C THR A 185 18.58 -4.27 -3.83
N VAL A 186 17.68 -3.87 -2.92
CA VAL A 186 17.38 -2.47 -2.58
C VAL A 186 18.65 -1.63 -2.37
N ARG A 187 18.79 -0.54 -3.14
CA ARG A 187 19.89 0.42 -3.01
C ARG A 187 19.82 1.19 -1.68
N LYS A 188 20.99 1.57 -1.16
CA LYS A 188 21.10 2.37 0.06
C LYS A 188 20.39 3.72 -0.08
N PRO A 189 19.66 4.18 0.94
CA PRO A 189 18.87 5.42 0.86
C PRO A 189 19.75 6.68 0.77
N PHE A 190 21.00 6.62 1.23
CA PHE A 190 21.94 7.74 1.19
C PHE A 190 23.32 7.27 0.72
N SER A 191 23.93 8.01 -0.22
CA SER A 191 25.24 7.70 -0.80
C SER A 191 26.37 7.61 0.24
N ARG A 192 26.28 8.40 1.31
CA ARG A 192 27.26 8.46 2.41
C ARG A 192 27.20 7.31 3.42
N MET A 193 26.22 6.42 3.33
CA MET A 193 26.13 5.26 4.21
C MET A 193 27.19 4.21 3.81
N SER A 194 27.90 3.66 4.80
CA SER A 194 28.90 2.60 4.60
C SER A 194 28.26 1.34 3.98
N ASP A 195 28.87 0.81 2.92
CA ASP A 195 28.36 -0.37 2.20
C ASP A 195 28.35 -1.63 3.08
N HIS A 196 29.31 -1.77 4.00
CA HIS A 196 29.36 -2.91 4.92
C HIS A 196 28.16 -2.93 5.87
N TRP A 197 27.85 -1.79 6.49
CA TRP A 197 26.70 -1.65 7.38
C TRP A 197 25.38 -1.74 6.62
N TRP A 198 25.32 -1.16 5.42
CA TRP A 198 24.16 -1.29 4.56
C TRP A 198 23.87 -2.74 4.20
N SER A 199 24.87 -3.51 3.78
CA SER A 199 24.69 -4.93 3.42
C SER A 199 24.12 -5.76 4.58
N LYS A 200 24.55 -5.49 5.82
CA LYS A 200 24.01 -6.18 7.01
C LYS A 200 22.56 -5.76 7.30
N LEU A 201 22.27 -4.47 7.28
CA LEU A 201 20.92 -3.94 7.49
C LEU A 201 19.95 -4.42 6.40
N GLN A 202 20.37 -4.37 5.14
CA GLN A 202 19.64 -4.86 3.98
C GLN A 202 19.29 -6.33 4.14
N LYS A 203 20.27 -7.22 4.41
CA LYS A 203 19.99 -8.64 4.62
C LYS A 203 18.99 -8.90 5.74
N GLY A 204 19.06 -8.16 6.84
CA GLY A 204 18.10 -8.24 7.93
C GLY A 204 16.70 -7.78 7.50
N HIS A 205 16.63 -6.63 6.82
CA HIS A 205 15.42 -6.05 6.30
C HIS A 205 14.73 -6.94 5.27
N SER A 206 15.46 -7.44 4.26
CA SER A 206 14.95 -8.31 3.20
C SER A 206 14.36 -9.59 3.79
N ARG A 207 15.06 -10.23 4.74
CA ARG A 207 14.54 -11.41 5.46
C ARG A 207 13.26 -11.11 6.24
N ALA A 208 13.22 -9.97 6.94
CA ALA A 208 12.04 -9.55 7.69
C ALA A 208 10.86 -9.23 6.76
N GLN A 209 11.10 -8.53 5.65
CA GLN A 209 10.07 -8.18 4.68
C GLN A 209 9.53 -9.42 3.97
N MET A 210 10.39 -10.34 3.52
CA MET A 210 9.96 -11.61 2.94
C MET A 210 9.23 -12.49 3.95
N PHE A 211 9.62 -12.48 5.24
CA PHE A 211 8.85 -13.14 6.28
C PHE A 211 7.44 -12.53 6.42
N LEU A 212 7.33 -11.21 6.47
CA LEU A 212 6.04 -10.52 6.56
C LEU A 212 5.15 -10.76 5.34
N ILE A 213 5.69 -10.70 4.12
CA ILE A 213 4.96 -11.01 2.88
C ILE A 213 4.36 -12.41 2.97
N ARG A 214 5.16 -13.42 3.33
CA ARG A 214 4.67 -14.80 3.50
C ARG A 214 3.65 -14.94 4.62
N ALA A 215 3.80 -14.15 5.68
CA ALA A 215 2.92 -14.22 6.84
C ALA A 215 1.55 -13.58 6.61
N THR A 216 1.50 -12.50 5.83
CA THR A 216 0.30 -11.66 5.70
C THR A 216 -0.41 -11.81 4.35
N LEU A 217 0.22 -12.45 3.36
CA LEU A 217 -0.48 -12.81 2.12
C LEU A 217 -1.65 -13.77 2.40
N PRO A 218 -2.77 -13.63 1.68
CA PRO A 218 -3.85 -14.62 1.70
C PRO A 218 -3.29 -16.02 1.43
N PRO A 219 -3.66 -17.05 2.24
CA PRO A 219 -3.11 -18.39 2.12
C PRO A 219 -3.19 -18.96 0.69
N GLU A 220 -4.32 -18.73 0.02
CA GLU A 220 -4.57 -19.24 -1.33
C GLU A 220 -3.61 -18.66 -2.37
N LEU A 221 -3.24 -17.38 -2.23
CA LEU A 221 -2.24 -16.76 -3.11
C LEU A 221 -0.83 -17.18 -2.71
N ARG A 222 -0.54 -17.27 -1.41
CA ARG A 222 0.76 -17.71 -0.91
C ARG A 222 1.13 -19.10 -1.43
N ASP A 223 0.18 -20.03 -1.40
CA ASP A 223 0.39 -21.41 -1.85
C ASP A 223 0.62 -21.46 -3.37
N ARG A 224 -0.14 -20.69 -4.15
CA ARG A 224 0.05 -20.57 -5.62
C ARG A 224 1.37 -19.90 -6.01
N LEU A 225 1.90 -19.02 -5.15
CA LEU A 225 3.24 -18.45 -5.31
C LEU A 225 4.35 -19.39 -4.78
N SER A 226 4.00 -20.61 -4.33
CA SER A 226 4.93 -21.59 -3.76
C SER A 226 5.76 -21.05 -2.60
N LEU A 227 5.20 -20.10 -1.85
CA LEU A 227 5.85 -19.48 -0.71
C LEU A 227 5.71 -20.38 0.52
N GLN A 228 6.82 -21.02 0.91
CA GLN A 228 6.86 -21.94 2.04
C GLN A 228 6.38 -21.27 3.34
N TRP A 229 5.44 -21.93 4.01
CA TRP A 229 4.88 -21.51 5.30
C TRP A 229 4.74 -22.70 6.24
N THR A 230 5.53 -22.70 7.30
CA THR A 230 5.56 -23.79 8.28
C THR A 230 4.78 -23.44 9.55
N ASP A 231 4.46 -24.44 10.37
CA ASP A 231 3.89 -24.21 11.70
C ASP A 231 4.83 -23.39 12.61
N GLU A 232 6.15 -23.51 12.41
CA GLU A 232 7.12 -22.69 13.13
C GLU A 232 7.02 -21.22 12.73
N ASP A 233 6.86 -20.94 11.43
CA ASP A 233 6.63 -19.59 10.93
C ASP A 233 5.33 -19.01 11.48
N ALA A 234 4.26 -19.82 11.52
CA ALA A 234 2.99 -19.43 12.13
C ALA A 234 3.14 -19.05 13.61
N ARG A 235 3.89 -19.83 14.40
CA ARG A 235 4.19 -19.52 15.81
C ARG A 235 5.06 -18.27 15.95
N LYS A 236 6.07 -18.07 15.09
CA LYS A 236 6.91 -16.86 15.06
C LYS A 236 6.06 -15.63 14.76
N PHE A 237 5.19 -15.71 13.76
CA PHE A 237 4.31 -14.61 13.37
C PHE A 237 3.27 -14.29 14.45
N ALA A 238 2.66 -15.29 15.08
CA ALA A 238 1.74 -15.07 16.19
C ALA A 238 2.41 -14.32 17.37
N ARG A 239 3.67 -14.67 17.68
CA ARG A 239 4.46 -13.95 18.69
C ARG A 239 4.77 -12.52 18.25
N PHE A 240 5.17 -12.32 16.99
CA PHE A 240 5.42 -10.99 16.42
C PHE A 240 4.17 -10.10 16.46
N CYS A 241 3.01 -10.63 16.06
CA CYS A 241 1.72 -9.93 16.15
C CYS A 241 1.39 -9.54 17.60
N ARG A 242 1.58 -10.45 18.56
CA ARG A 242 1.35 -10.16 19.99
C ARG A 242 2.27 -9.05 20.49
N ALA A 243 3.56 -9.12 20.19
CA ALA A 243 4.52 -8.07 20.57
C ALA A 243 4.16 -6.72 19.95
N THR A 244 3.82 -6.70 18.65
CA THR A 244 3.43 -5.48 17.94
C THR A 244 2.15 -4.88 18.50
N ARG A 245 1.16 -5.71 18.86
CA ARG A 245 -0.07 -5.27 19.54
C ARG A 245 0.24 -4.61 20.88
N MET A 246 1.09 -5.23 21.70
CA MET A 246 1.49 -4.69 23.01
C MET A 246 2.29 -3.39 22.91
N LEU A 247 3.20 -3.27 21.94
CA LEU A 247 3.90 -2.00 21.69
C LEU A 247 2.92 -0.93 21.19
N GLY A 248 1.96 -1.33 20.37
CA GLY A 248 0.91 -0.45 19.86
C GLY A 248 0.04 0.14 20.96
N THR A 249 -0.36 -0.64 21.98
CA THR A 249 -1.24 -0.15 23.07
C THR A 249 -0.63 0.99 23.88
N VAL A 250 0.70 1.07 23.94
CA VAL A 250 1.42 2.15 24.66
C VAL A 250 1.40 3.48 23.87
N LEU A 251 1.33 3.42 22.54
CA LEU A 251 1.33 4.62 21.70
C LEU A 251 -0.09 5.15 21.50
N PRO A 252 -0.40 6.42 21.83
CA PRO A 252 -1.70 7.02 21.54
C PRO A 252 -2.03 6.99 20.03
N PRO A 253 -3.31 6.81 19.62
CA PRO A 253 -3.70 6.79 18.20
C PRO A 253 -3.27 8.03 17.40
N SER A 254 -3.20 9.18 18.07
CA SER A 254 -2.71 10.42 17.48
C SER A 254 -1.27 10.30 17.01
N VAL A 255 -0.39 9.69 17.82
CA VAL A 255 1.05 9.48 17.56
C VAL A 255 1.28 8.48 16.43
N ARG A 256 0.50 7.38 16.41
CA ARG A 256 0.64 6.33 15.38
C ARG A 256 0.46 6.84 13.95
N THR A 257 -0.35 7.88 13.79
CA THR A 257 -0.70 8.50 12.50
C THR A 257 0.05 9.81 12.21
N VAL A 258 0.89 10.30 13.15
CA VAL A 258 1.64 11.57 12.98
C VAL A 258 2.51 11.54 11.73
N HIS A 259 3.23 10.44 11.50
CA HIS A 259 4.14 10.33 10.36
C HIS A 259 3.41 10.53 9.03
N MET A 260 2.26 9.86 8.82
CA MET A 260 1.46 10.03 7.61
C MET A 260 0.88 11.44 7.49
N ARG A 261 0.41 12.05 8.57
CA ARG A 261 -0.07 13.44 8.55
C ARG A 261 1.04 14.44 8.23
N ALA A 262 2.26 14.17 8.68
CA ALA A 262 3.44 14.99 8.41
C ALA A 262 3.95 14.81 6.98
N ILE A 263 3.94 13.58 6.43
CA ILE A 263 4.39 13.28 5.06
C ILE A 263 3.58 14.07 4.03
N GLY A 264 2.25 14.19 4.21
CA GLY A 264 1.41 14.99 3.31
C GLY A 264 1.82 16.46 3.29
N LYS A 265 2.01 17.06 4.47
CA LYS A 265 2.47 18.45 4.62
C LYS A 265 3.87 18.65 4.04
N LEU A 266 4.79 17.74 4.34
CA LEU A 266 6.16 17.76 3.84
C LEU A 266 6.20 17.66 2.32
N ASN A 267 5.38 16.79 1.71
CA ASN A 267 5.32 16.66 0.26
C ASN A 267 4.71 17.88 -0.43
N VAL A 268 3.66 18.49 0.15
CA VAL A 268 3.13 19.77 -0.34
C VAL A 268 4.22 20.84 -0.28
N TRP A 269 4.97 20.90 0.82
CA TRP A 269 6.08 21.83 0.98
C TRP A 269 7.24 21.56 0.02
N LEU A 270 7.66 20.30 -0.17
CA LEU A 270 8.72 19.90 -1.11
C LEU A 270 8.34 20.21 -2.56
N ARG A 271 7.07 20.04 -2.94
CA ARG A 271 6.57 20.43 -4.27
C ARG A 271 6.59 21.95 -4.47
N ALA A 272 6.33 22.72 -3.43
CA ALA A 272 6.47 24.18 -3.44
C ALA A 272 7.94 24.65 -3.41
N HIS A 273 8.88 23.79 -3.00
CA HIS A 273 10.32 24.10 -2.88
C HIS A 273 11.20 23.07 -3.62
N PRO A 274 11.25 23.09 -4.97
CA PRO A 274 11.96 22.09 -5.78
C PRO A 274 13.48 22.02 -5.56
N TRP A 275 14.07 23.06 -4.95
CA TRP A 275 15.48 23.08 -4.56
C TRP A 275 15.77 22.13 -3.38
N ALA A 276 14.86 22.05 -2.41
CA ALA A 276 15.00 21.18 -1.24
C ALA A 276 14.87 19.70 -1.63
N TYR A 277 13.96 19.38 -2.56
CA TYR A 277 13.83 18.02 -3.11
C TYR A 277 15.14 17.54 -3.77
N ARG A 278 15.80 18.42 -4.55
CA ARG A 278 17.10 18.12 -5.17
C ARG A 278 18.21 17.91 -4.13
N PHE A 279 18.19 18.65 -3.03
CA PHE A 279 19.19 18.57 -1.97
C PHE A 279 19.07 17.32 -1.09
N PHE A 280 17.85 16.80 -0.86
CA PHE A 280 17.64 15.64 0.04
C PHE A 280 17.54 14.28 -0.67
N VAL A 281 17.16 14.24 -1.96
CA VAL A 281 16.82 12.98 -2.67
C VAL A 281 17.81 12.65 -3.79
N ARG A 282 18.50 13.64 -4.37
CA ARG A 282 19.57 13.42 -5.35
C ARG A 282 20.90 13.93 -4.79
N SER A 283 21.63 13.06 -4.11
CA SER A 283 23.06 13.22 -3.80
C SER A 283 23.78 11.88 -3.80
#